data_AF-A0A2N2MEE2-F1
#
_entry.id   AF-A0A2N2MEE2-F1
#
_cell.length_a   1.000
_cell.length_b   1.000
_cell.length_c   1.000
_cell.angle_alpha   90.00
_cell.angle_beta   90.00
_cell.angle_gamma   90.00
#
_symmetry.space_group_name_H-M   'P 1'
#
loop_
_entity.id
_entity.type
_entity.pdbx_description
1 polymer ?
#
loop_
_entity_poly.entity_id
_entity_poly.type
_entity_poly.pdbx_seq_one_letter_code
_entity_poly.pdbx_strand_id
1 'polypeptide(L)'
;MIEPDENEPYLPYASLNLWGENLNPQKVTEALRISATRSFQRGDMRKDGTSWPHGIWFIDSKERIQSLDPTKHIEWILEQIEPVQGKLAEIVQEQSLDAELNVFWIMPTSHEYLILRPDMLRRISATNLHLEFSLYSPD
;
A
#
# COMPACT_ATOMS: atom_id res chain seq x y z
N MET A 1 -6.50 6.85 -8.96
CA MET A 1 -5.71 6.41 -10.13
C MET A 1 -4.54 7.37 -10.26
N ILE A 2 -3.36 6.95 -9.83
CA ILE A 2 -2.11 7.70 -10.01
C ILE A 2 -1.59 7.26 -11.38
N GLU A 3 -1.46 8.19 -12.32
CA GLU A 3 -0.87 7.87 -13.62
C GLU A 3 0.62 7.56 -13.42
N PRO A 4 1.14 6.45 -13.95
CA PRO A 4 2.55 6.11 -13.87
C PRO A 4 3.38 7.13 -14.67
N ASP A 5 4.54 7.50 -14.14
CA ASP A 5 5.51 8.36 -14.82
C ASP A 5 6.14 7.57 -15.98
N GLU A 6 6.09 8.12 -17.20
CA GLU A 6 6.56 7.46 -18.45
C GLU A 6 8.06 7.10 -18.44
N ASN A 7 8.84 7.56 -17.46
CA ASN A 7 10.26 7.23 -17.31
C ASN A 7 10.59 6.31 -16.13
N GLU A 8 9.60 5.77 -15.41
CA GLU A 8 9.90 4.85 -14.31
C GLU A 8 10.13 3.42 -14.80
N PRO A 9 11.24 2.78 -14.40
CA PRO A 9 11.50 1.38 -14.75
C PRO A 9 10.37 0.49 -14.26
N TYR A 10 10.16 -0.64 -14.96
CA TYR A 10 9.22 -1.75 -14.73
C TYR A 10 9.36 -2.43 -13.34
N LEU A 11 9.34 -1.64 -12.26
CA LEU A 11 9.65 -2.09 -10.92
C LEU A 11 8.36 -2.39 -10.18
N PRO A 12 8.19 -3.62 -9.68
CA PRO A 12 7.09 -3.89 -8.79
C PRO A 12 7.27 -3.11 -7.49
N TYR A 13 6.16 -2.78 -6.85
CA TYR A 13 6.18 -2.39 -5.44
C TYR A 13 4.87 -2.81 -4.78
N ALA A 14 4.93 -2.99 -3.46
CA ALA A 14 3.77 -3.23 -2.63
C ALA A 14 3.53 -2.03 -1.71
N SER A 15 2.27 -1.79 -1.38
CA SER A 15 1.84 -0.75 -0.45
C SER A 15 0.72 -1.20 0.48
N LEU A 16 0.70 -0.65 1.69
CA LEU A 16 -0.49 -0.63 2.55
C LEU A 16 -1.17 0.71 2.36
N ASN A 17 -2.44 0.68 1.98
CA ASN A 17 -3.25 1.88 1.77
C ASN A 17 -4.39 1.90 2.79
N LEU A 18 -4.57 3.03 3.47
CA LEU A 18 -5.72 3.34 4.31
C LEU A 18 -6.39 4.59 3.79
N TRP A 19 -7.71 4.56 3.66
CA TRP A 19 -8.48 5.75 3.29
C TRP A 19 -9.85 5.79 3.97
N GLY A 20 -10.39 6.99 4.12
CA GLY A 20 -11.70 7.18 4.71
C GLY A 20 -12.00 8.64 5.05
N GLU A 21 -13.27 8.97 5.17
CA GLU A 21 -13.71 10.35 5.46
C GLU A 21 -13.19 10.90 6.79
N ASN A 22 -13.00 10.01 7.77
CA ASN A 22 -12.59 10.34 9.13
C ASN A 22 -11.09 10.13 9.37
N LEU A 23 -10.34 9.70 8.35
CA LEU A 23 -8.93 9.39 8.50
C LEU A 23 -8.13 10.65 8.87
N ASN A 24 -7.45 10.60 10.01
CA ASN A 24 -6.43 11.58 10.40
C ASN A 24 -5.04 10.96 10.26
N PRO A 25 -4.22 11.37 9.27
CA PRO A 25 -2.96 10.67 8.99
C PRO A 25 -1.92 10.77 10.09
N GLN A 26 -1.92 11.86 10.86
CA GLN A 26 -1.01 12.05 11.99
C GLN A 26 -1.35 11.04 13.10
N LYS A 27 -2.63 10.88 13.43
CA LYS A 27 -3.08 9.89 14.42
C LYS A 27 -2.75 8.46 14.00
N VAL A 28 -2.90 8.13 12.72
CA VAL A 28 -2.53 6.81 12.19
C VAL A 28 -1.03 6.57 12.37
N THR A 29 -0.20 7.54 11.97
CA THR A 29 1.27 7.49 12.14
C THR A 29 1.67 7.27 13.59
N GLU A 30 1.09 8.03 14.51
CA GLU A 30 1.39 7.92 15.95
C GLU A 30 0.97 6.57 16.53
N ALA A 31 -0.21 6.09 16.15
CA ALA A 31 -0.76 4.84 16.68
C ALA A 31 -0.02 3.60 16.14
N LEU A 32 0.34 3.60 14.86
CA LEU A 32 1.08 2.49 14.23
C LEU A 32 2.58 2.60 14.46
N ARG A 33 3.10 3.78 14.83
CA ARG A 33 4.54 4.08 14.90
C ARG A 33 5.28 3.77 13.60
N ILE A 34 4.57 3.90 12.48
CA ILE A 34 5.08 3.74 11.12
C ILE A 34 5.00 5.11 10.46
N SER A 35 6.10 5.57 9.87
CA SER A 35 6.08 6.78 9.04
C SER A 35 5.48 6.45 7.68
N ALA A 36 4.37 7.12 7.34
CA ALA A 36 3.83 7.08 5.99
C ALA A 36 4.88 7.56 4.98
N THR A 37 4.89 6.95 3.80
CA THR A 37 5.61 7.49 2.64
C THR A 37 4.82 8.64 2.01
N ARG A 38 3.49 8.60 2.07
CA ARG A 38 2.59 9.69 1.70
C ARG A 38 1.34 9.69 2.57
N SER A 39 0.84 10.87 2.85
CA SER A 39 -0.41 11.05 3.57
C SER A 39 -1.08 12.35 3.16
N PHE A 40 -2.41 12.35 3.21
CA PHE A 40 -3.23 13.51 2.90
C PHE A 40 -4.40 13.56 3.87
N GLN A 41 -4.70 14.74 4.40
CA GLN A 41 -5.92 14.96 5.16
C GLN A 41 -7.06 15.34 4.22
N ARG A 42 -8.29 14.96 4.57
CA ARG A 42 -9.48 15.42 3.86
C ARG A 42 -9.50 16.95 3.81
N GLY A 43 -9.72 17.50 2.61
CA GLY A 43 -9.72 18.94 2.38
C GLY A 43 -8.37 19.52 1.97
N ASP A 44 -7.27 18.76 2.09
CA ASP A 44 -5.96 19.21 1.60
C ASP A 44 -6.02 19.48 0.09
N MET A 45 -5.29 20.50 -0.35
CA MET A 45 -5.26 20.90 -1.76
C MET A 45 -4.38 19.97 -2.58
N ARG A 46 -4.90 19.49 -3.71
CA ARG A 46 -4.19 18.70 -4.71
C ARG A 46 -3.47 19.62 -5.70
N LYS A 47 -2.55 19.04 -6.47
CA LYS A 47 -1.79 19.77 -7.50
C LYS A 47 -2.69 20.34 -8.62
N ASP A 48 -3.83 19.70 -8.89
CA ASP A 48 -4.80 20.12 -9.89
C ASP A 48 -5.77 21.22 -9.38
N GLY A 49 -5.59 21.71 -8.14
CA GLY A 49 -6.43 22.73 -7.52
C GLY A 49 -7.74 22.20 -6.92
N THR A 50 -8.00 20.89 -6.97
CA THR A 50 -9.12 20.25 -6.25
C THR A 50 -8.70 19.86 -4.83
N SER A 51 -9.65 19.62 -3.93
CA SER A 51 -9.36 19.13 -2.58
C SER A 51 -9.50 17.61 -2.49
N TRP A 52 -8.75 16.98 -1.58
CA TRP A 52 -8.91 15.55 -1.29
C TRP A 52 -10.28 15.28 -0.66
N PRO A 53 -11.11 14.38 -1.25
CA PRO A 53 -12.47 14.13 -0.76
C PRO A 53 -12.50 13.32 0.56
N HIS A 54 -11.43 12.58 0.85
CA HIS A 54 -11.22 11.78 2.05
C HIS A 54 -9.75 11.83 2.48
N GLY A 55 -9.44 11.40 3.70
CA GLY A 55 -8.06 11.26 4.15
C GLY A 55 -7.43 9.98 3.59
N ILE A 56 -6.11 10.02 3.39
CA ILE A 56 -5.29 8.92 2.89
C ILE A 56 -4.04 8.78 3.76
N TRP A 57 -3.68 7.55 4.08
CA TRP A 57 -2.40 7.20 4.69
C TRP A 57 -1.82 6.00 3.96
N PHE A 58 -0.56 6.08 3.56
CA PHE A 58 0.07 5.12 2.67
C PHE A 58 1.54 4.90 3.06
N ILE A 59 1.94 3.63 3.04
CA ILE A 59 3.34 3.20 3.10
C ILE A 59 3.62 2.24 1.94
N ASP A 60 4.74 2.42 1.27
CA ASP A 60 5.15 1.58 0.15
C ASP A 60 6.64 1.25 0.17
N SER A 61 6.96 0.23 -0.61
CA SER A 61 8.29 -0.35 -0.73
C SER A 61 9.12 0.21 -1.89
N LYS A 62 8.59 1.12 -2.71
CA LYS A 62 9.18 1.54 -3.99
C LYS A 62 10.60 2.08 -3.85
N GLU A 63 10.83 2.94 -2.86
CA GLU A 63 12.15 3.52 -2.56
C GLU A 63 12.90 2.75 -1.46
N ARG A 64 12.32 1.66 -0.96
CA ARG A 64 12.84 0.90 0.20
C ARG A 64 13.45 -0.44 -0.19
N ILE A 65 12.95 -1.04 -1.27
CA ILE A 65 13.38 -2.35 -1.76
C ILE A 65 13.87 -2.19 -3.19
N GLN A 66 15.13 -2.59 -3.42
CA GLN A 66 15.74 -2.65 -4.75
C GLN A 66 15.68 -4.09 -5.26
N SER A 67 14.50 -4.53 -5.70
CA SER A 67 14.28 -5.86 -6.25
C SER A 67 13.30 -5.84 -7.41
N LEU A 68 13.43 -6.80 -8.32
CA LEU A 68 12.44 -7.08 -9.36
C LEU A 68 11.45 -8.17 -8.93
N ASP A 69 11.66 -8.77 -7.76
CA ASP A 69 10.81 -9.82 -7.23
C ASP A 69 9.68 -9.18 -6.40
N PRO A 70 8.42 -9.19 -6.86
CA PRO A 70 7.32 -8.56 -6.14
C PRO A 70 7.11 -9.17 -4.75
N THR A 71 7.53 -10.42 -4.52
CA THR A 71 7.41 -11.07 -3.21
C THR A 71 8.27 -10.39 -2.16
N LYS A 72 9.43 -9.82 -2.54
CA LYS A 72 10.29 -9.04 -1.64
C LYS A 72 9.60 -7.78 -1.13
N HIS A 73 8.79 -7.15 -1.99
CA HIS A 73 8.02 -5.97 -1.63
C HIS A 73 6.86 -6.30 -0.69
N ILE A 74 6.17 -7.43 -0.95
CA ILE A 74 5.13 -7.94 -0.05
C ILE A 74 5.73 -8.30 1.32
N GLU A 75 6.85 -9.04 1.34
CA GLU A 75 7.57 -9.40 2.57
C GLU A 75 7.89 -8.15 3.39
N TRP A 76 8.38 -7.08 2.76
CA TRP A 76 8.68 -5.82 3.44
C TRP A 76 7.46 -5.16 4.08
N ILE A 77 6.32 -5.09 3.37
CA ILE A 77 5.08 -4.54 3.95
C ILE A 77 4.63 -5.39 5.14
N LEU A 78 4.64 -6.72 5.00
CA LEU A 78 4.28 -7.64 6.09
C LEU A 78 5.16 -7.42 7.33
N GLU A 79 6.47 -7.25 7.15
CA GLU A 79 7.40 -6.94 8.25
C GLU A 79 7.08 -5.62 8.96
N GLN A 80 6.52 -4.62 8.25
CA GLN A 80 6.09 -3.37 8.89
C GLN A 80 4.80 -3.55 9.70
N ILE A 81 3.84 -4.32 9.18
CA ILE A 81 2.47 -4.34 9.72
C ILE A 81 2.24 -5.47 10.73
N GLU A 82 2.94 -6.60 10.64
CA GLU A 82 2.79 -7.74 11.55
C GLU A 82 2.98 -7.37 13.03
N PRO A 83 3.97 -6.54 13.42
CA PRO A 83 4.14 -6.12 14.81
C PRO A 83 2.98 -5.27 15.35
N VAL A 84 2.21 -4.63 14.46
CA VAL A 84 1.14 -3.68 14.81
C VAL A 84 -0.23 -4.10 14.28
N GLN A 85 -0.39 -5.34 13.81
CA GLN A 85 -1.58 -5.82 13.12
C GLN A 85 -2.86 -5.65 13.96
N GLY A 86 -2.79 -5.88 15.27
CA GLY A 86 -3.94 -5.69 16.17
C GLY A 86 -4.34 -4.23 16.24
N LYS A 87 -3.37 -3.32 16.32
CA LYS A 87 -3.62 -1.87 16.36
C LYS A 87 -4.13 -1.34 15.02
N LEU A 88 -3.62 -1.89 13.91
CA LEU A 88 -4.13 -1.61 12.58
C LEU A 88 -5.61 -1.99 12.46
N ALA A 89 -5.97 -3.21 12.87
CA ALA A 89 -7.35 -3.68 12.85
C ALA A 89 -8.28 -2.81 13.73
N GLU A 90 -7.84 -2.43 14.93
CA GLU A 90 -8.57 -1.49 15.81
C GLU A 90 -8.85 -0.16 15.10
N ILE A 91 -7.83 0.47 14.51
CA ILE A 91 -7.96 1.78 13.84
C ILE A 91 -8.91 1.69 12.66
N VAL A 92 -8.76 0.65 11.83
CA VAL A 92 -9.60 0.40 10.65
C VAL A 92 -11.06 0.27 11.08
N GLN A 93 -11.34 -0.50 12.13
CA GLN A 93 -12.68 -0.70 12.65
C GLN A 93 -13.27 0.57 13.30
N GLU A 94 -12.54 1.19 14.22
CA GLU A 94 -13.00 2.34 15.01
C GLU A 94 -13.31 3.56 14.13
N GLN A 95 -12.51 3.77 13.07
CA GLN A 95 -12.66 4.92 12.17
C GLN A 95 -13.44 4.58 10.90
N SER A 96 -13.91 3.33 10.75
CA SER A 96 -14.59 2.83 9.55
C SER A 96 -13.78 3.14 8.28
N LEU A 97 -12.48 2.81 8.33
CA LEU A 97 -11.58 3.01 7.20
C LEU A 97 -11.64 1.81 6.26
N ASP A 98 -11.37 2.08 4.99
CA ASP A 98 -10.97 1.04 4.06
C ASP A 98 -9.46 0.80 4.18
N ALA A 99 -9.05 -0.46 3.99
CA ALA A 99 -7.67 -0.88 4.11
C ALA A 99 -7.34 -2.00 3.12
N GLU A 100 -6.22 -1.87 2.41
CA GLU A 100 -5.75 -2.89 1.48
C GLU A 100 -4.23 -3.01 1.45
N LEU A 101 -3.76 -4.21 1.13
CA LEU A 101 -2.41 -4.48 0.67
C LEU A 101 -2.45 -4.52 -0.87
N ASN A 102 -1.87 -3.53 -1.52
CA ASN A 102 -1.79 -3.48 -2.98
C ASN A 102 -0.39 -3.90 -3.45
N VAL A 103 -0.33 -4.61 -4.58
CA VAL A 103 0.90 -4.91 -5.31
C VAL A 103 0.76 -4.35 -6.71
N PHE A 104 1.51 -3.29 -6.98
CA PHE A 104 1.62 -2.68 -8.29
C PHE A 104 2.77 -3.33 -9.06
N TRP A 105 2.52 -3.70 -10.31
CA TRP A 105 3.55 -4.27 -11.17
C TRP A 105 3.28 -3.95 -12.63
N ILE A 106 4.16 -3.13 -13.23
CA ILE A 106 4.28 -3.06 -14.69
C ILE A 106 5.22 -4.20 -15.09
N MET A 107 4.66 -5.20 -15.74
CA MET A 107 5.42 -6.39 -16.13
C MET A 107 6.42 -6.02 -17.24
N PRO A 108 7.68 -6.47 -17.17
CA PRO A 108 8.66 -6.25 -18.25
C PRO A 108 8.24 -6.89 -19.58
N THR A 109 7.46 -7.97 -19.50
CA THR A 109 6.93 -8.71 -20.64
C THR A 109 5.47 -9.11 -20.40
N SER A 110 4.78 -9.61 -21.42
CA SER A 110 3.43 -10.16 -21.24
C SER A 110 3.39 -11.50 -20.47
N HIS A 111 4.56 -12.08 -20.17
CA HIS A 111 4.67 -13.37 -19.50
C HIS A 111 5.59 -13.29 -18.28
N GLU A 112 4.99 -12.94 -17.14
CA GLU A 112 5.66 -12.95 -15.85
C GLU A 112 4.91 -13.82 -14.83
N TYR A 113 5.62 -14.24 -13.78
CA TYR A 113 5.04 -15.06 -12.72
C TYR A 113 5.16 -14.37 -11.37
N LEU A 114 4.04 -14.33 -10.64
CA LEU A 114 4.03 -14.05 -9.21
C LEU A 114 3.78 -15.36 -8.44
N ILE A 115 4.78 -15.82 -7.70
CA ILE A 115 4.67 -17.04 -6.91
C ILE A 115 4.53 -16.69 -5.44
N LEU A 116 3.31 -16.82 -4.91
CA LEU A 116 3.06 -16.66 -3.49
C LEU A 116 3.21 -18.00 -2.78
N ARG A 117 4.23 -18.13 -1.94
CA ARG A 117 4.45 -19.34 -1.15
C ARG A 117 3.36 -19.51 -0.07
N PRO A 118 3.07 -20.74 0.40
CA PRO A 118 2.05 -20.98 1.43
C PRO A 118 2.28 -20.22 2.74
N ASP A 119 3.53 -20.01 3.15
CA ASP A 119 3.87 -19.20 4.33
C ASP A 119 3.46 -17.74 4.15
N MET A 120 3.73 -17.16 2.98
CA MET A 120 3.37 -15.77 2.68
C MET A 120 1.85 -15.60 2.59
N LEU A 121 1.13 -16.52 1.96
CA LEU A 121 -0.34 -16.49 1.93
C LEU A 121 -0.94 -16.54 3.34
N ARG A 122 -0.36 -17.36 4.23
CA ARG A 122 -0.78 -17.42 5.64
C ARG A 122 -0.55 -16.08 6.35
N ARG A 123 0.63 -15.48 6.17
CA ARG A 123 0.96 -14.16 6.73
C ARG A 123 -0.02 -13.09 6.25
N ILE A 124 -0.27 -13.01 4.95
CA ILE A 124 -1.25 -12.08 4.35
C ILE A 124 -2.63 -12.31 4.95
N SER A 125 -3.11 -13.56 5.01
CA SER A 125 -4.43 -13.87 5.57
C SER A 125 -4.59 -13.45 7.04
N ALA A 126 -3.51 -13.50 7.83
CA ALA A 126 -3.53 -13.13 9.24
C ALA A 126 -3.70 -11.61 9.45
N THR A 127 -3.38 -10.80 8.45
CA THR A 127 -3.59 -9.34 8.50
C THR A 127 -5.06 -8.95 8.39
N ASN A 128 -5.90 -9.85 7.88
CA ASN A 128 -7.31 -9.58 7.51
C ASN A 128 -7.48 -8.39 6.53
N LEU A 129 -6.44 -8.08 5.76
CA LEU A 129 -6.50 -7.10 4.67
C LEU A 129 -6.84 -7.79 3.35
N HIS A 130 -7.50 -7.05 2.46
CA HIS A 130 -7.61 -7.48 1.07
C HIS A 130 -6.25 -7.33 0.38
N LEU A 131 -5.87 -8.35 -0.41
CA LEU A 131 -4.72 -8.30 -1.29
C LEU A 131 -5.20 -7.95 -2.70
N GLU A 132 -4.74 -6.82 -3.23
CA GLU A 132 -5.03 -6.37 -4.58
C GLU A 132 -3.78 -6.42 -5.46
N PHE A 133 -3.96 -6.80 -6.73
CA PHE A 133 -2.91 -6.78 -7.75
C PHE A 133 -3.27 -5.78 -8.85
N SER A 134 -2.46 -4.75 -9.02
CA SER A 134 -2.54 -3.80 -10.12
C SER A 134 -1.47 -4.17 -11.15
N LEU A 135 -1.81 -5.08 -12.06
CA LEU A 135 -0.91 -5.63 -13.07
C LEU A 135 -1.12 -4.94 -14.42
N TYR A 136 -0.04 -4.41 -14.98
CA TYR A 136 -0.04 -3.76 -16.29
C TYR A 136 0.92 -4.52 -17.21
N SER A 137 0.46 -4.86 -18.41
CA SER A 137 1.35 -5.34 -19.47
C SER A 137 2.20 -4.17 -20.00
N PRO A 138 3.40 -4.44 -20.54
CA PRO A 138 4.10 -3.44 -21.32
C PRO A 138 3.26 -3.11 -22.57
N ASP A 139 3.30 -1.85 -23.02
CA ASP A 139 2.63 -1.38 -24.24
C ASP A 139 3.09 -2.12 -25.50
#